data_AF-A0A1I3MV27-F1
#
_entry.id   AF-A0A1I3MV27-F1
#
_cell.length_a   1.000
_cell.length_b   1.000
_cell.length_c   1.000
_cell.angle_alpha   90.00
_cell.angle_beta   90.00
_cell.angle_gamma   90.00
#
_symmetry.space_group_name_H-M   'P 1'
#
loop_
_entity.id
_entity.type
_entity.pdbx_description
1 polymer ?
#
loop_
_entity_poly.entity_id
_entity_poly.type
_entity_poly.pdbx_seq_one_letter_code
_entity_poly.pdbx_strand_id
1 'polypeptide(L)'
;MRQILATVALCLLAVPAIAAGDGPQSLNTADEVRGLEGVGRLDMLTTSGQSGFCTATLVSPTLVLTAAHCVFDPATGAAHRTEEIVFRAGLRHGREDARRTIRRMVVHPGYDFSAKPSAESVAADLALLELDRALQMPNVQPFPASGRLREGDVVQVVSYARDRADAPSSEDDCTVLHRNLRVLALDCSVNFGASGAPVFVNTTDGLRIVSVISAMGEIDGEPAAFAVTVEAGLATLMQEFGRSSRLTATRKTIRVGESASGNIRFVRPGE
;
A
#
# COMPACT_ATOMS: atom_id res chain seq x y z
N MET A 1 59.50 30.50 -44.32
CA MET A 1 58.99 30.63 -42.94
C MET A 1 57.90 29.59 -42.72
N ARG A 2 58.14 28.60 -41.85
CA ARG A 2 57.11 27.67 -41.32
C ARG A 2 56.24 28.46 -40.33
N GLN A 3 54.93 28.22 -40.26
CA GLN A 3 54.16 28.03 -39.00
C GLN A 3 52.65 27.79 -39.28
N ILE A 4 52.17 26.56 -39.08
CA ILE A 4 51.28 26.05 -38.01
C ILE A 4 49.78 26.32 -38.28
N LEU A 5 49.09 25.33 -38.85
CA LEU A 5 47.64 25.18 -38.72
C LEU A 5 47.34 24.62 -37.32
N ALA A 6 46.62 25.39 -36.50
CA ALA A 6 46.12 24.93 -35.21
C ALA A 6 44.74 24.28 -35.40
N THR A 7 44.65 22.97 -35.25
CA THR A 7 43.40 22.21 -35.21
C THR A 7 42.81 22.33 -33.82
N VAL A 8 41.70 23.06 -33.66
CA VAL A 8 40.95 23.12 -32.40
C VAL A 8 40.05 21.90 -32.33
N ALA A 9 40.43 20.93 -31.48
CA ALA A 9 39.60 19.77 -31.19
C ALA A 9 38.50 20.16 -30.19
N LEU A 10 37.26 20.20 -30.67
CA LEU A 10 36.06 20.41 -29.86
C LEU A 10 35.71 19.11 -29.13
N CYS A 11 36.17 18.96 -27.88
CA CYS A 11 35.72 17.89 -27.01
C CYS A 11 34.27 18.16 -26.56
N LEU A 12 33.29 17.49 -27.18
CA LEU A 12 31.95 17.34 -26.62
C LEU A 12 32.05 16.48 -25.36
N LEU A 13 31.91 17.10 -24.20
CA LEU A 13 31.68 16.41 -22.92
C LEU A 13 30.23 15.93 -22.92
N ALA A 14 30.02 14.63 -23.14
CA ALA A 14 28.74 13.99 -22.90
C ALA A 14 28.48 13.94 -21.39
N VAL A 15 27.53 14.73 -20.92
CA VAL A 15 27.02 14.64 -19.54
C VAL A 15 26.17 13.37 -19.46
N PRO A 16 26.44 12.43 -18.53
CA PRO A 16 25.57 11.29 -18.34
C PRO A 16 24.24 11.80 -17.77
N ALA A 17 23.14 11.52 -18.48
CA ALA A 17 21.81 11.71 -17.93
C ALA A 17 21.67 10.75 -16.74
N ILE A 18 21.42 11.30 -15.55
CA ILE A 18 20.93 10.51 -14.42
C ILE A 18 19.52 10.08 -14.83
N ALA A 19 19.34 8.78 -15.10
CA ALA A 19 18.02 8.23 -15.34
C ALA A 19 17.23 8.34 -14.03
N ALA A 20 16.20 9.18 -14.00
CA ALA A 20 15.15 9.05 -13.02
C ALA A 20 14.50 7.68 -13.25
N GLY A 21 14.21 6.94 -12.18
CA GLY A 21 13.46 5.69 -12.26
C GLY A 21 12.17 5.91 -13.05
N ASP A 22 11.78 4.92 -13.84
CA ASP A 22 10.53 4.99 -14.59
C ASP A 22 9.40 4.91 -13.56
N GLY A 23 8.70 6.02 -13.32
CA GLY A 23 7.58 6.06 -12.37
C GLY A 23 6.47 5.04 -12.71
N PRO A 24 5.36 5.02 -11.94
CA PRO A 24 4.37 3.95 -12.00
C PRO A 24 3.86 3.64 -13.42
N GLN A 25 4.03 2.39 -13.84
CA GLN A 25 3.57 1.87 -15.14
C GLN A 25 2.20 1.22 -15.01
N SER A 26 1.21 1.69 -15.78
CA SER A 26 -0.15 1.14 -15.74
C SER A 26 -0.22 -0.27 -16.35
N LEU A 27 -0.86 -1.21 -15.65
CA LEU A 27 -1.09 -2.59 -16.08
C LEU A 27 -2.52 -2.73 -16.63
N ASN A 28 -2.69 -2.43 -17.92
CA ASN A 28 -4.00 -2.26 -18.56
C ASN A 28 -4.61 -3.57 -19.06
N THR A 29 -3.76 -4.55 -19.37
CA THR A 29 -4.15 -5.83 -19.97
C THR A 29 -4.07 -6.99 -18.98
N ALA A 30 -4.71 -8.11 -19.33
CA ALA A 30 -4.61 -9.35 -18.55
C ALA A 30 -3.18 -9.95 -18.58
N ASP A 31 -2.38 -9.62 -19.60
CA ASP A 31 -1.00 -10.10 -19.72
C ASP A 31 -0.07 -9.30 -18.78
N GLU A 32 -0.23 -7.97 -18.75
CA GLU A 32 0.56 -7.07 -17.90
C GLU A 32 0.32 -7.29 -16.40
N VAL A 33 -0.91 -7.64 -16.00
CA VAL A 33 -1.22 -7.92 -14.58
C VAL A 33 -0.92 -9.37 -14.17
N ARG A 34 -0.41 -10.21 -15.06
CA ARG A 34 -0.23 -11.64 -14.80
C ARG A 34 0.68 -11.86 -13.59
N GLY A 35 0.19 -12.60 -12.61
CA GLY A 35 0.88 -12.86 -11.35
C GLY A 35 0.71 -11.77 -10.29
N LEU A 36 -0.02 -10.69 -10.59
CA LEU A 36 -0.32 -9.56 -9.72
C LEU A 36 -1.82 -9.42 -9.39
N GLU A 37 -2.68 -10.32 -9.90
CA GLU A 37 -4.14 -10.21 -9.79
C GLU A 37 -4.66 -10.34 -8.34
N GLY A 38 -3.85 -10.87 -7.42
CA GLY A 38 -4.14 -10.87 -5.99
C GLY A 38 -4.04 -9.49 -5.34
N VAL A 39 -3.47 -8.49 -6.04
CA VAL A 39 -3.56 -7.07 -5.69
C VAL A 39 -4.85 -6.51 -6.27
N GLY A 40 -5.64 -5.84 -5.43
CA GLY A 40 -6.96 -5.37 -5.82
C GLY A 40 -7.30 -4.01 -5.23
N ARG A 41 -8.31 -3.37 -5.81
CA ARG A 41 -8.88 -2.13 -5.29
C ARG A 41 -9.84 -2.46 -4.15
N LEU A 42 -9.72 -1.73 -3.05
CA LEU A 42 -10.60 -1.82 -1.89
C LEU A 42 -11.50 -0.60 -1.89
N ASP A 43 -12.77 -0.77 -2.24
CA ASP A 43 -13.74 0.33 -2.27
C ASP A 43 -14.45 0.45 -0.92
N MET A 44 -14.63 1.69 -0.46
CA MET A 44 -15.48 2.03 0.69
C MET A 44 -16.74 2.71 0.17
N LEU A 45 -17.90 2.18 0.59
CA LEU A 45 -19.22 2.61 0.15
C LEU A 45 -19.99 3.27 1.30
N THR A 46 -20.87 4.20 0.96
CA THR A 46 -21.82 4.86 1.86
C THR A 46 -23.20 4.88 1.20
N THR A 47 -24.20 5.41 1.92
CA THR A 47 -25.55 5.59 1.36
C THR A 47 -25.60 6.54 0.16
N SER A 48 -24.59 7.40 -0.01
CA SER A 48 -24.47 8.35 -1.12
C SER A 48 -23.59 7.86 -2.27
N GLY A 49 -23.10 6.61 -2.23
CA GLY A 49 -22.22 6.03 -3.26
C GLY A 49 -20.84 5.66 -2.71
N GLN A 50 -19.81 5.75 -3.53
CA GLN A 50 -18.44 5.47 -3.10
C GLN A 50 -17.85 6.65 -2.30
N SER A 51 -17.36 6.41 -1.07
CA SER A 51 -16.67 7.43 -0.26
C SER A 51 -15.19 7.53 -0.60
N GLY A 52 -14.59 6.45 -1.09
CA GLY A 52 -13.19 6.41 -1.45
C GLY A 52 -12.75 5.00 -1.85
N PHE A 53 -11.44 4.86 -2.06
CA PHE A 53 -10.83 3.56 -2.24
C PHE A 53 -9.40 3.55 -1.71
N CYS A 54 -8.94 2.34 -1.44
CA CYS A 54 -7.57 1.99 -1.12
C CYS A 54 -7.11 0.85 -2.05
N THR A 55 -5.90 0.37 -1.83
CA THR A 55 -5.39 -0.89 -2.35
C THR A 55 -5.41 -1.94 -1.23
N ALA A 56 -5.57 -3.20 -1.60
CA ALA A 56 -5.42 -4.33 -0.69
C ALA A 56 -4.82 -5.54 -1.42
N THR A 57 -4.30 -6.49 -0.68
CA THR A 57 -3.64 -7.67 -1.26
C THR A 57 -4.05 -8.96 -0.58
N LEU A 58 -4.33 -9.98 -1.38
CA LEU A 58 -4.67 -11.31 -0.91
C LEU A 58 -3.44 -11.99 -0.26
N VAL A 59 -3.59 -12.39 1.01
CA VAL A 59 -2.54 -13.12 1.77
C VAL A 59 -2.95 -14.55 2.12
N SER A 60 -4.23 -14.88 1.93
CA SER A 60 -4.75 -16.26 1.84
C SER A 60 -6.04 -16.24 1.01
N PRO A 61 -6.62 -17.40 0.62
CA PRO A 61 -7.86 -17.41 -0.15
C PRO A 61 -9.03 -16.65 0.49
N THR A 62 -9.00 -16.37 1.79
CA THR A 62 -10.07 -15.66 2.50
C THR A 62 -9.60 -14.38 3.20
N LEU A 63 -8.32 -14.01 3.10
CA LEU A 63 -7.76 -12.89 3.86
C LEU A 63 -7.07 -11.90 2.94
N VAL A 64 -7.41 -10.62 3.11
CA VAL A 64 -6.74 -9.50 2.45
C VAL A 64 -6.10 -8.60 3.48
N LEU A 65 -4.88 -8.14 3.17
CA LEU A 65 -4.11 -7.20 3.96
C LEU A 65 -4.25 -5.80 3.36
N THR A 66 -4.39 -4.78 4.21
CA THR A 66 -4.50 -3.37 3.81
C THR A 66 -4.05 -2.46 4.96
N ALA A 67 -4.09 -1.15 4.76
CA ALA A 67 -3.85 -0.17 5.82
C ALA A 67 -5.07 -0.05 6.75
N ALA A 68 -4.85 0.21 8.04
CA ALA A 68 -5.93 0.32 9.01
C ALA A 68 -6.83 1.53 8.74
N HIS A 69 -6.26 2.67 8.37
CA HIS A 69 -7.05 3.88 8.09
C HIS A 69 -8.08 3.68 6.96
N CYS A 70 -7.88 2.71 6.07
CA CYS A 70 -8.82 2.40 4.98
C CYS A 70 -10.17 1.87 5.46
N VAL A 71 -10.25 1.31 6.68
CA VAL A 71 -11.52 0.79 7.22
C VAL A 71 -12.28 1.82 8.05
N PHE A 72 -11.80 3.06 8.14
CA PHE A 72 -12.44 4.15 8.85
C PHE A 72 -12.87 5.26 7.89
N ASP A 73 -14.03 5.84 8.18
CA ASP A 73 -14.52 7.02 7.47
C ASP A 73 -13.72 8.25 7.92
N PRO A 74 -13.07 8.98 6.99
CA PRO A 74 -12.18 10.08 7.35
C PRO A 74 -12.89 11.32 7.89
N ALA A 75 -14.19 11.48 7.64
CA ALA A 75 -14.98 12.60 8.11
C ALA A 75 -15.49 12.38 9.53
N THR A 76 -15.84 11.14 9.88
CA THR A 76 -16.47 10.80 11.16
C THR A 76 -15.56 10.05 12.13
N GLY A 77 -14.49 9.43 11.63
CA GLY A 77 -13.64 8.51 12.38
C GLY A 77 -14.32 7.20 12.78
N ALA A 78 -15.52 6.94 12.27
CA ALA A 78 -16.24 5.69 12.51
C ALA A 78 -15.71 4.58 11.59
N ALA A 79 -15.64 3.35 12.09
CA ALA A 79 -15.35 2.21 11.22
C ALA A 79 -16.51 1.98 10.23
N HIS A 80 -16.17 1.72 8.97
CA HIS A 80 -17.14 1.29 7.96
C HIS A 80 -17.79 -0.03 8.38
N ARG A 81 -19.03 -0.27 7.94
CA ARG A 81 -19.63 -1.62 8.09
C ARG A 81 -18.93 -2.59 7.15
N THR A 82 -18.87 -3.86 7.52
CA THR A 82 -18.22 -4.91 6.74
C THR A 82 -18.78 -5.03 5.32
N GLU A 83 -20.08 -4.82 5.16
CA GLU A 83 -20.78 -4.87 3.87
C GLU A 83 -20.56 -3.61 3.02
N GLU A 84 -20.05 -2.53 3.61
CA GLU A 84 -19.69 -1.29 2.93
C GLU A 84 -18.27 -1.34 2.34
N ILE A 85 -17.52 -2.40 2.58
CA ILE A 85 -16.17 -2.58 2.04
C ILE A 85 -16.18 -3.68 0.97
N VAL A 86 -15.67 -3.35 -0.22
CA VAL A 86 -15.64 -4.26 -1.37
C VAL A 86 -14.23 -4.41 -1.91
N PHE A 87 -13.70 -5.63 -1.89
CA PHE A 87 -12.44 -5.98 -2.52
C PHE A 87 -12.66 -6.43 -3.97
N ARG A 88 -11.93 -5.82 -4.91
CA ARG A 88 -11.99 -6.09 -6.35
C ARG A 88 -10.62 -6.54 -6.85
N ALA A 89 -10.45 -7.84 -6.97
CA ALA A 89 -9.23 -8.45 -7.48
C ALA A 89 -9.14 -8.27 -9.00
N GLY A 90 -7.95 -7.92 -9.49
CA GLY A 90 -7.70 -7.76 -10.93
C GLY A 90 -8.60 -6.73 -11.62
N LEU A 91 -9.01 -5.66 -10.93
CA LEU A 91 -9.82 -4.60 -11.52
C LEU A 91 -9.03 -3.84 -12.61
N ARG A 92 -9.52 -3.83 -13.84
CA ARG A 92 -8.97 -3.11 -15.00
C ARG A 92 -10.08 -2.64 -15.93
N HIS A 93 -10.14 -1.34 -16.21
CA HIS A 93 -11.12 -0.68 -17.09
C HIS A 93 -12.57 -1.13 -16.80
N GLY A 94 -12.94 -1.15 -15.52
CA GLY A 94 -14.28 -1.55 -15.06
C GLY A 94 -14.56 -3.06 -15.07
N ARG A 95 -13.61 -3.90 -15.50
CA ARG A 95 -13.70 -5.36 -15.42
C ARG A 95 -12.90 -5.84 -14.23
N GLU A 96 -13.44 -6.77 -13.46
CA GLU A 96 -12.76 -7.34 -12.28
C GLU A 96 -12.77 -8.86 -12.39
N ASP A 97 -11.65 -9.50 -12.05
CA ASP A 97 -11.55 -10.96 -12.05
C ASP A 97 -12.39 -11.54 -10.92
N ALA A 98 -12.46 -10.83 -9.79
CA ALA A 98 -13.39 -11.16 -8.72
C ALA A 98 -13.78 -9.97 -7.84
N ARG A 99 -15.00 -10.05 -7.28
CA ARG A 99 -15.53 -9.13 -6.27
C ARG A 99 -15.92 -9.87 -4.99
N ARG A 100 -15.54 -9.32 -3.84
CA ARG A 100 -15.88 -9.83 -2.51
C ARG A 100 -16.26 -8.70 -1.57
N THR A 101 -17.23 -8.94 -0.69
CA THR A 101 -17.45 -8.08 0.48
C THR A 101 -16.65 -8.61 1.66
N ILE A 102 -16.57 -7.84 2.73
CA ILE A 102 -15.91 -8.25 3.96
C ILE A 102 -16.96 -8.82 4.92
N ARG A 103 -16.59 -9.84 5.71
CA ARG A 103 -17.43 -10.37 6.80
C ARG A 103 -16.82 -10.19 8.19
N ARG A 104 -15.52 -9.89 8.26
CA ARG A 104 -14.83 -9.55 9.51
C ARG A 104 -13.62 -8.66 9.22
N MET A 105 -13.39 -7.70 10.11
CA MET A 105 -12.22 -6.82 10.09
C MET A 105 -11.47 -6.94 11.40
N VAL A 106 -10.15 -6.99 11.32
CA VAL A 106 -9.25 -6.91 12.46
C VAL A 106 -8.25 -5.81 12.17
N VAL A 107 -8.18 -4.85 13.07
CA VAL A 107 -7.24 -3.73 13.01
C VAL A 107 -6.15 -3.99 14.05
N HIS A 108 -4.92 -3.57 13.74
CA HIS A 108 -3.81 -3.70 14.68
C HIS A 108 -4.16 -2.99 16.00
N PRO A 109 -3.95 -3.61 17.17
CA PRO A 109 -4.46 -3.11 18.45
C PRO A 109 -3.83 -1.78 18.90
N GLY A 110 -2.66 -1.45 18.37
CA GLY A 110 -2.00 -0.16 18.58
C GLY A 110 -2.47 0.96 17.65
N TYR A 111 -3.41 0.70 16.74
CA TYR A 111 -3.90 1.71 15.81
C TYR A 111 -4.93 2.60 16.49
N ASP A 112 -4.74 3.90 16.40
CA ASP A 112 -5.70 4.92 16.82
C ASP A 112 -5.92 5.88 15.66
N PHE A 113 -7.13 5.87 15.12
CA PHE A 113 -7.53 6.73 14.01
C PHE A 113 -7.43 8.24 14.37
N SER A 114 -7.61 8.57 15.65
CA SER A 114 -7.58 9.95 16.13
C SER A 114 -6.18 10.46 16.45
N ALA A 115 -5.18 9.56 16.48
CA ALA A 115 -3.81 9.92 16.78
C ALA A 115 -3.25 10.86 15.72
N LYS A 116 -2.38 11.78 16.18
CA LYS A 116 -1.60 12.58 15.26
C LYS A 116 -0.68 11.66 14.44
N PRO A 117 -0.51 11.94 13.14
CA PRO A 117 0.39 11.15 12.32
C PRO A 117 1.79 11.18 12.96
N SER A 118 2.40 10.01 13.13
CA SER A 118 3.69 9.76 13.77
C SER A 118 4.28 8.43 13.28
N ALA A 119 5.56 8.16 13.54
CA ALA A 119 6.15 6.86 13.21
C ALA A 119 5.41 5.73 13.95
N GLU A 120 4.91 6.00 15.15
CA GLU A 120 4.12 5.09 15.96
C GLU A 120 2.74 4.81 15.36
N SER A 121 2.05 5.85 14.87
CA SER A 121 0.74 5.66 14.22
C SER A 121 0.88 4.88 12.92
N VAL A 122 1.90 5.19 12.11
CA VAL A 122 2.21 4.43 10.89
C VAL A 122 2.56 2.98 11.24
N ALA A 123 3.39 2.75 12.26
CA ALA A 123 3.77 1.39 12.68
C ALA A 123 2.60 0.49 13.12
N ALA A 124 1.42 1.07 13.36
CA ALA A 124 0.20 0.34 13.67
C ALA A 124 -0.86 0.40 12.55
N ASP A 125 -0.59 1.06 11.43
CA ASP A 125 -1.57 1.28 10.36
C ASP A 125 -1.72 0.03 9.45
N LEU A 126 -2.19 -1.07 10.04
CA LEU A 126 -2.35 -2.34 9.37
C LEU A 126 -3.69 -2.99 9.76
N ALA A 127 -4.40 -3.54 8.78
CA ALA A 127 -5.64 -4.28 8.99
C ALA A 127 -5.69 -5.55 8.15
N LEU A 128 -6.33 -6.57 8.72
CA LEU A 128 -6.60 -7.85 8.09
C LEU A 128 -8.11 -8.00 7.92
N LEU A 129 -8.56 -8.14 6.68
CA LEU A 129 -9.97 -8.27 6.34
C LEU A 129 -10.26 -9.67 5.85
N GLU A 130 -11.37 -10.22 6.32
CA GLU A 130 -11.85 -11.53 5.94
C GLU A 130 -12.95 -11.42 4.88
N LEU A 131 -12.69 -12.02 3.72
CA LEU A 131 -13.61 -12.05 2.60
C LEU A 131 -14.84 -12.89 2.93
N ASP A 132 -16.02 -12.43 2.51
CA ASP A 132 -17.32 -13.11 2.65
C ASP A 132 -17.29 -14.57 2.16
N ARG A 133 -16.54 -14.81 1.07
CA ARG A 133 -16.29 -16.14 0.51
C ARG A 133 -14.88 -16.22 -0.09
N ALA A 134 -14.32 -17.42 -0.14
CA ALA A 134 -12.97 -17.62 -0.64
C ALA A 134 -12.79 -17.18 -2.11
N LEU A 135 -11.59 -16.74 -2.42
CA LEU A 135 -11.06 -16.54 -3.77
C LEU A 135 -10.15 -17.73 -4.08
N GLN A 136 -10.68 -18.68 -4.84
CA GLN A 136 -9.98 -19.87 -5.30
C GLN A 136 -10.06 -19.90 -6.83
N MET A 137 -9.33 -18.99 -7.46
CA MET A 137 -9.27 -18.87 -8.91
C MET A 137 -7.83 -19.10 -9.37
N PRO A 138 -7.58 -19.82 -10.48
CA PRO A 138 -6.22 -20.11 -10.93
C PRO A 138 -5.37 -18.85 -11.16
N ASN A 139 -5.98 -17.77 -11.65
CA ASN A 139 -5.31 -16.50 -11.94
C ASN A 139 -5.25 -15.54 -10.75
N VAL A 140 -5.94 -15.79 -9.63
CA VAL A 140 -5.93 -14.90 -8.46
C VAL A 140 -5.36 -15.67 -7.28
N GLN A 141 -4.05 -15.54 -7.09
CA GLN A 141 -3.32 -16.24 -6.03
C GLN A 141 -2.98 -15.31 -4.86
N PRO A 142 -2.99 -15.81 -3.61
CA PRO A 142 -2.45 -15.07 -2.48
C PRO A 142 -0.92 -14.97 -2.52
N PHE A 143 -0.40 -13.91 -1.92
CA PHE A 143 1.04 -13.71 -1.76
C PHE A 143 1.49 -14.06 -0.35
N PRO A 144 2.65 -14.73 -0.19
CA PRO A 144 3.31 -14.84 1.10
C PRO A 144 3.66 -13.46 1.64
N ALA A 145 3.34 -13.21 2.91
CA ALA A 145 3.67 -11.97 3.59
C ALA A 145 4.72 -12.24 4.68
N SER A 146 5.98 -12.06 4.32
CA SER A 146 7.14 -12.37 5.16
C SER A 146 8.40 -11.77 4.58
N GLY A 147 9.38 -11.52 5.44
CA GLY A 147 10.68 -11.00 5.04
C GLY A 147 10.99 -9.67 5.71
N ARG A 148 12.17 -9.16 5.42
CA ARG A 148 12.69 -7.93 6.00
C ARG A 148 13.55 -7.22 4.97
N LEU A 149 13.32 -5.92 4.87
CA LEU A 149 14.11 -5.00 4.04
C LEU A 149 15.26 -4.38 4.84
N ARG A 150 16.21 -3.82 4.12
CA ARG A 150 17.31 -2.96 4.58
C ARG A 150 17.28 -1.67 3.77
N GLU A 151 17.93 -0.63 4.29
CA GLU A 151 18.16 0.59 3.51
C GLU A 151 18.98 0.26 2.26
N GLY A 152 18.61 0.87 1.13
CA GLY A 152 19.19 0.60 -0.18
C GLY A 152 18.62 -0.63 -0.91
N ASP A 153 17.75 -1.43 -0.30
CA ASP A 153 17.06 -2.50 -1.02
C ASP A 153 16.11 -1.91 -2.07
N VAL A 154 16.01 -2.58 -3.21
CA VAL A 154 15.06 -2.23 -4.29
C VAL A 154 13.78 -3.03 -4.13
N VAL A 155 12.64 -2.37 -4.29
CA VAL A 155 11.31 -2.94 -4.06
C VAL A 155 10.34 -2.58 -5.17
N GLN A 156 9.30 -3.41 -5.32
CA GLN A 156 8.21 -3.18 -6.25
C GLN A 156 6.94 -2.78 -5.49
N VAL A 157 6.24 -1.75 -5.94
CA VAL A 157 4.92 -1.35 -5.41
C VAL A 157 3.86 -1.48 -6.49
N VAL A 158 2.80 -2.23 -6.18
CA VAL A 158 1.65 -2.38 -7.08
C VAL A 158 0.44 -1.72 -6.43
N SER A 159 -0.14 -0.72 -7.07
CA SER A 159 -1.19 0.09 -6.43
C SER A 159 -2.27 0.57 -7.39
N TYR A 160 -3.44 0.86 -6.84
CA TYR A 160 -4.42 1.76 -7.46
C TYR A 160 -4.23 3.16 -6.86
N ALA A 161 -4.36 4.21 -7.64
CA ALA A 161 -4.32 5.58 -7.12
C ALA A 161 -5.26 6.51 -7.90
N ARG A 162 -5.53 7.72 -7.41
CA ARG A 162 -6.53 8.65 -7.95
C ARG A 162 -6.40 8.90 -9.46
N ASP A 163 -5.17 9.03 -9.93
CA ASP A 163 -4.79 9.25 -11.33
C ASP A 163 -4.80 7.97 -12.18
N ARG A 164 -4.96 6.80 -11.54
CA ARG A 164 -4.93 5.46 -12.12
C ARG A 164 -5.88 4.52 -11.36
N ALA A 165 -7.13 4.97 -11.20
CA ALA A 165 -8.11 4.26 -10.35
C ALA A 165 -8.76 3.07 -11.08
N ASP A 166 -8.66 3.04 -12.40
CA ASP A 166 -9.32 2.07 -13.26
C ASP A 166 -8.45 0.87 -13.62
N ALA A 167 -7.14 0.90 -13.38
CA ALA A 167 -6.21 -0.22 -13.56
C ALA A 167 -5.05 -0.09 -12.55
N PRO A 168 -4.46 -1.19 -12.05
CA PRO A 168 -3.32 -1.08 -11.14
C PRO A 168 -2.09 -0.60 -11.91
N SER A 169 -1.18 0.06 -11.20
CA SER A 169 0.15 0.40 -11.70
C SER A 169 1.23 -0.33 -10.92
N SER A 170 2.31 -0.69 -11.59
CA SER A 170 3.53 -1.23 -10.98
C SER A 170 4.67 -0.23 -11.07
N GLU A 171 5.40 -0.04 -9.98
CA GLU A 171 6.65 0.71 -9.91
C GLU A 171 7.69 -0.24 -9.33
N ASP A 172 8.68 -0.62 -10.13
CA ASP A 172 9.50 -1.82 -9.89
C ASP A 172 10.90 -1.52 -9.30
N ASP A 173 11.28 -0.24 -9.23
CA ASP A 173 12.62 0.25 -8.97
C ASP A 173 12.70 1.25 -7.81
N CYS A 174 11.73 1.23 -6.89
CA CYS A 174 11.82 2.05 -5.68
C CYS A 174 12.94 1.58 -4.77
N THR A 175 13.60 2.52 -4.09
CA THR A 175 14.63 2.28 -3.08
C THR A 175 14.10 2.50 -1.66
N VAL A 176 14.52 1.65 -0.73
CA VAL A 176 14.34 1.88 0.71
C VAL A 176 15.30 2.98 1.17
N LEU A 177 14.76 4.19 1.40
CA LEU A 177 15.51 5.35 1.86
C LEU A 177 15.93 5.19 3.33
N HIS A 178 14.96 4.88 4.18
CA HIS A 178 15.17 4.73 5.61
C HIS A 178 14.41 3.56 6.17
N ARG A 179 14.96 2.97 7.24
CA ARG A 179 14.32 1.88 7.96
C ARG A 179 14.44 2.03 9.46
N ASN A 180 13.30 1.99 10.14
CA ASN A 180 13.24 1.64 11.56
C ASN A 180 12.68 0.22 11.76
N LEU A 181 12.36 -0.17 13.00
CA LEU A 181 11.88 -1.54 13.27
C LEU A 181 10.52 -1.88 12.64
N ARG A 182 9.63 -0.90 12.47
CA ARG A 182 8.23 -1.12 12.06
C ARG A 182 7.78 -0.30 10.86
N VAL A 183 8.56 0.71 10.47
CA VAL A 183 8.27 1.66 9.40
C VAL A 183 9.46 1.76 8.46
N LEU A 184 9.13 1.84 7.18
CA LEU A 184 10.04 2.11 6.07
C LEU A 184 9.67 3.45 5.44
N ALA A 185 10.67 4.14 4.92
CA ALA A 185 10.49 5.20 3.96
C ALA A 185 11.06 4.77 2.61
N LEU A 186 10.30 5.01 1.55
CA LEU A 186 10.60 4.64 0.17
C LEU A 186 10.49 5.87 -0.72
N ASP A 187 11.21 5.89 -1.84
CA ASP A 187 11.11 6.92 -2.88
C ASP A 187 9.98 6.67 -3.90
N CYS A 188 9.13 5.66 -3.70
CA CYS A 188 8.02 5.34 -4.59
C CYS A 188 7.04 6.50 -4.78
N SER A 189 6.50 6.62 -5.99
CA SER A 189 5.41 7.53 -6.33
C SER A 189 4.05 7.01 -5.83
N VAL A 190 3.61 7.51 -4.67
CA VAL A 190 2.31 7.20 -4.08
C VAL A 190 1.35 8.40 -4.15
N ASN A 191 0.06 8.10 -4.35
CA ASN A 191 -1.02 9.08 -4.35
C ASN A 191 -2.26 8.48 -3.66
N PHE A 192 -3.30 9.28 -3.42
CA PHE A 192 -4.55 8.82 -2.79
C PHE A 192 -5.09 7.55 -3.45
N GLY A 193 -5.34 6.51 -2.66
CA GLY A 193 -5.71 5.18 -3.12
C GLY A 193 -4.59 4.14 -3.01
N ALA A 194 -3.32 4.58 -3.02
CA ALA A 194 -2.18 3.67 -2.87
C ALA A 194 -2.04 3.13 -1.43
N SER A 195 -2.71 3.75 -0.46
CA SER A 195 -2.85 3.21 0.90
C SER A 195 -3.27 1.74 0.88
N GLY A 196 -2.58 0.92 1.66
CA GLY A 196 -2.79 -0.53 1.69
C GLY A 196 -2.11 -1.30 0.55
N ALA A 197 -1.42 -0.64 -0.36
CA ALA A 197 -0.67 -1.31 -1.43
C ALA A 197 0.47 -2.17 -0.85
N PRO A 198 0.72 -3.36 -1.43
CA PRO A 198 1.84 -4.19 -1.06
C PRO A 198 3.13 -3.58 -1.57
N VAL A 199 4.17 -3.68 -0.74
CA VAL A 199 5.56 -3.54 -1.15
C VAL A 199 6.13 -4.94 -1.28
N PHE A 200 6.55 -5.29 -2.48
CA PHE A 200 7.09 -6.58 -2.84
C PHE A 200 8.60 -6.58 -2.90
N VAL A 201 9.17 -7.75 -2.58
CA VAL A 201 10.50 -8.15 -3.02
C VAL A 201 10.37 -9.35 -3.94
N ASN A 202 11.14 -9.34 -5.03
CA ASN A 202 11.26 -10.49 -5.90
C ASN A 202 12.30 -11.45 -5.35
N THR A 203 11.91 -12.70 -5.13
CA THR A 203 12.78 -13.73 -4.56
C THR A 203 12.78 -14.95 -5.46
N THR A 204 13.67 -15.90 -5.19
CA THR A 204 13.73 -17.16 -5.96
C THR A 204 12.41 -17.95 -5.92
N ASP A 205 11.58 -17.74 -4.91
CA ASP A 205 10.29 -18.40 -4.72
C ASP A 205 9.11 -17.54 -5.19
N GLY A 206 9.38 -16.42 -5.86
CA GLY A 206 8.40 -15.43 -6.31
C GLY A 206 8.28 -14.20 -5.42
N LEU A 207 7.26 -13.39 -5.70
CA LEU A 207 6.98 -12.13 -5.00
C LEU A 207 6.53 -12.40 -3.56
N ARG A 208 7.08 -11.64 -2.61
CA ARG A 208 6.65 -11.65 -1.21
C ARG A 208 6.36 -10.25 -0.73
N ILE A 209 5.25 -10.10 0.00
CA ILE A 209 4.90 -8.84 0.66
C ILE A 209 5.81 -8.68 1.87
N VAL A 210 6.51 -7.54 1.97
CA VAL A 210 7.40 -7.21 3.08
C VAL A 210 6.93 -5.99 3.87
N SER A 211 6.14 -5.12 3.25
CA SER A 211 5.46 -4.00 3.90
C SER A 211 4.20 -3.59 3.16
N VAL A 212 3.43 -2.70 3.77
CA VAL A 212 2.18 -2.14 3.24
C VAL A 212 2.25 -0.63 3.29
N ILE A 213 1.97 0.04 2.17
CA ILE A 213 1.92 1.50 2.08
C ILE A 213 0.86 2.04 3.04
N SER A 214 1.22 3.04 3.84
CA SER A 214 0.35 3.64 4.87
C SER A 214 0.16 5.13 4.63
N ALA A 215 1.24 5.88 4.47
CA ALA A 215 1.20 7.33 4.37
C ALA A 215 2.16 7.84 3.30
N MET A 216 2.02 9.12 2.99
CA MET A 216 2.93 9.89 2.14
C MET A 216 3.41 11.12 2.91
N GLY A 217 4.60 11.59 2.60
CA GLY A 217 5.17 12.80 3.18
C GLY A 217 6.45 13.16 2.45
N GLU A 218 7.40 13.75 3.15
CA GLU A 218 8.66 14.19 2.58
C GLU A 218 9.85 13.81 3.47
N ILE A 219 11.00 13.52 2.85
CA ILE A 219 12.31 13.38 3.49
C ILE A 219 13.25 14.34 2.80
N ASP A 220 13.90 15.22 3.55
CA ASP A 220 14.83 16.23 3.02
C ASP A 220 14.24 17.11 1.90
N GLY A 221 12.91 17.30 1.91
CA GLY A 221 12.16 18.09 0.92
C GLY A 221 11.73 17.31 -0.32
N GLU A 222 12.07 16.02 -0.42
CA GLU A 222 11.67 15.14 -1.51
C GLU A 222 10.49 14.25 -1.11
N PRO A 223 9.53 13.98 -2.02
CA PRO A 223 8.41 13.09 -1.74
C PRO A 223 8.86 11.69 -1.28
N ALA A 224 8.18 11.16 -0.26
CA ALA A 224 8.45 9.83 0.27
C ALA A 224 7.16 9.08 0.62
N ALA A 225 7.16 7.78 0.35
CA ALA A 225 6.12 6.85 0.79
C ALA A 225 6.54 6.20 2.12
N PHE A 226 5.62 6.15 3.08
CA PHE A 226 5.83 5.47 4.35
C PHE A 226 5.04 4.16 4.40
N ALA A 227 5.73 3.08 4.78
CA ALA A 227 5.17 1.73 4.76
C ALA A 227 5.35 1.02 6.10
N VAL A 228 4.36 0.21 6.48
CA VAL A 228 4.37 -0.61 7.71
C VAL A 228 4.96 -1.97 7.39
N THR A 229 5.95 -2.42 8.15
CA THR A 229 6.56 -3.75 7.96
C THR A 229 5.58 -4.87 8.33
N VAL A 230 5.47 -5.91 7.51
CA VAL A 230 4.61 -7.07 7.83
C VAL A 230 5.22 -7.99 8.90
N GLU A 231 6.55 -7.97 9.08
CA GLU A 231 7.29 -8.82 10.02
C GLU A 231 6.68 -8.82 11.44
N ALA A 232 6.46 -7.64 12.01
CA ALA A 232 5.85 -7.50 13.34
C ALA A 232 4.31 -7.35 13.28
N GLY A 233 3.82 -6.62 12.27
CA GLY A 233 2.40 -6.26 12.20
C GLY A 233 1.48 -7.43 11.88
N LEU A 234 1.87 -8.30 10.94
CA LEU A 234 1.00 -9.39 10.50
C LEU A 234 0.82 -10.46 11.56
N ALA A 235 1.89 -10.83 12.29
CA ALA A 235 1.79 -11.79 13.38
C ALA A 235 0.81 -11.32 14.48
N THR A 236 0.85 -10.03 14.80
CA THR A 236 -0.09 -9.39 15.74
C THR A 236 -1.52 -9.47 15.21
N LEU A 237 -1.75 -9.12 13.94
CA LEU A 237 -3.06 -9.23 13.31
C LEU A 237 -3.60 -10.65 13.28
N MET A 238 -2.76 -11.64 12.97
CA MET A 238 -3.16 -13.05 12.96
C MET A 238 -3.54 -13.53 14.37
N GLN A 239 -2.85 -13.06 15.42
CA GLN A 239 -3.22 -13.35 16.80
C GLN A 239 -4.59 -12.73 17.16
N GLU A 240 -4.81 -11.46 16.83
CA GLU A 240 -6.09 -10.79 17.06
C GLU A 240 -7.24 -11.42 16.23
N PHE A 241 -6.91 -11.91 15.04
CA PHE A 241 -7.83 -12.67 14.21
C PHE A 241 -8.21 -14.02 14.80
N GLY A 242 -7.28 -14.71 15.47
CA GLY A 242 -7.57 -15.93 16.23
C GLY A 242 -8.43 -15.68 17.48
N ARG A 243 -8.29 -14.49 18.09
CA ARG A 243 -9.05 -14.07 19.30
C ARG A 243 -10.44 -13.55 19.00
N SER A 244 -10.66 -12.92 17.85
CA SER A 244 -11.97 -12.44 17.46
C SER A 244 -12.90 -13.63 17.17
N SER A 245 -13.98 -13.76 17.94
CA SER A 245 -14.94 -14.85 17.74
C SER A 245 -15.57 -14.77 16.35
N ARG A 246 -15.77 -15.91 15.69
CA ARG A 246 -16.67 -16.04 14.52
C ARG A 246 -18.14 -15.68 14.82
N LEU A 247 -18.45 -15.31 16.07
CA LEU A 247 -19.78 -14.96 16.53
C LEU A 247 -20.05 -13.47 16.27
N THR A 248 -21.14 -13.24 15.56
CA THR A 248 -21.81 -12.01 15.14
C THR A 248 -21.41 -10.73 15.89
N ALA A 249 -21.16 -9.67 15.09
CA ALA A 249 -20.90 -8.30 15.49
C ALA A 249 -21.63 -7.88 16.77
N THR A 250 -20.93 -7.93 17.90
CA THR A 250 -21.36 -7.21 19.10
C THR A 250 -20.42 -6.03 19.23
N ARG A 251 -20.95 -4.82 18.97
CA ARG A 251 -20.26 -3.53 19.13
C ARG A 251 -19.43 -3.52 20.41
N LYS A 252 -18.11 -3.44 20.29
CA LYS A 252 -17.24 -2.98 21.39
C LYS A 252 -16.78 -1.57 21.08
N THR A 253 -17.35 -0.62 21.82
CA THR A 253 -16.95 0.78 21.85
C THR A 253 -15.55 0.88 22.48
N ILE A 254 -14.57 1.45 21.77
CA ILE A 254 -13.22 1.71 22.28
C ILE A 254 -13.17 3.14 22.86
N ARG A 255 -12.54 3.32 24.02
CA ARG A 255 -12.34 4.62 24.71
C ARG A 255 -10.94 5.18 24.36
N VAL A 256 -10.89 6.49 24.07
CA VAL A 256 -9.69 7.26 23.65
C VAL A 256 -9.04 7.94 24.86
N GLY A 257 -7.70 8.03 24.89
CA GLY A 257 -6.90 8.70 25.92
C GLY A 257 -5.72 9.50 25.32
N GLU A 258 -5.33 10.59 26.00
CA GLU A 258 -4.59 11.78 25.51
C GLU A 258 -3.06 11.69 25.28
N SER A 259 -2.61 12.46 24.25
CA SER A 259 -1.44 13.37 24.14
C SER A 259 0.02 12.88 23.98
N ALA A 260 0.71 13.33 22.90
CA ALA A 260 1.90 14.24 22.85
C ALA A 260 2.53 14.29 21.41
N SER A 261 3.37 15.29 21.07
CA SER A 261 3.52 15.92 19.73
C SER A 261 4.78 15.65 18.87
N GLY A 262 4.60 15.57 17.54
CA GLY A 262 5.55 15.77 16.41
C GLY A 262 4.78 15.77 15.05
N ASN A 263 5.29 16.40 13.96
CA ASN A 263 4.52 16.64 12.72
C ASN A 263 4.80 15.60 11.61
N ILE A 264 3.92 14.60 11.49
CA ILE A 264 3.62 13.92 10.20
C ILE A 264 2.22 14.42 9.80
N ARG A 265 1.86 14.44 8.50
CA ARG A 265 0.54 14.93 8.02
C ARG A 265 -0.19 13.81 7.28
N PHE A 266 -1.31 13.33 7.80
CA PHE A 266 -2.31 12.63 6.99
C PHE A 266 -3.05 13.71 6.19
N VAL A 267 -2.75 13.84 4.90
CA VAL A 267 -3.54 14.73 4.04
C VAL A 267 -4.91 14.08 3.85
N ARG A 268 -5.97 14.81 4.18
CA ARG A 268 -7.36 14.38 4.02
C ARG A 268 -7.87 14.83 2.65
N PRO A 269 -8.73 14.06 1.95
CA PRO A 269 -9.39 14.56 0.75
C PRO A 269 -10.32 15.73 1.11
N GLY A 270 -10.04 16.93 0.59
CA GLY A 270 -10.87 18.13 0.78
C GLY A 270 -10.12 19.42 1.17
N GLU A 271 -8.79 19.36 1.33
CA GLU A 271 -7.92 20.55 1.30
C GLU A 271 -7.27 20.71 -0.08
#